data_AF-A0A5A9PRA8-F1
#
_entry.id   AF-A0A5A9PRA8-F1
#
_cell.length_a   1.000
_cell.length_b   1.000
_cell.length_c   1.000
_cell.angle_alpha   90.00
_cell.angle_beta   90.00
_cell.angle_gamma   90.00
#
_symmetry.space_group_name_H-M   'P 1'
#
loop_
_entity.id
_entity.type
_entity.pdbx_description
1 polymer ?
#
loop_
_entity_poly.entity_id
_entity_poly.type
_entity_poly.pdbx_seq_one_letter_code
_entity_poly.pdbx_strand_id
1 'polypeptide(L)'
;MAEGRSMEWVKSVKGVILDMCGVLYDSGEGGGKPIPGSVEAVERLMGSGLIVRFCTNETQNTREKFVQKLQRMGFNITVSHVFSPAPALLRILRERGLQPHLLVHDDLMAEFDGVEMTSPNCVVIGDAAERFSYQNLNEAFGVLIGLEKPILFSLGQGPSDEHHPSVKADAHTDDLAAAVDALLISDL
;
A
#
# COMPACT_ATOMS: atom_id res chain seq x y z
N MET A 1 5.86 -26.86 23.08
CA MET A 1 4.82 -26.09 23.79
C MET A 1 5.54 -24.95 24.50
N ALA A 2 5.35 -23.71 24.03
CA ALA A 2 6.02 -22.54 24.60
C ALA A 2 5.18 -21.98 25.75
N GLU A 3 5.20 -22.66 26.90
CA GLU A 3 4.66 -22.15 28.14
C GLU A 3 5.77 -21.38 28.88
N GLY A 4 5.64 -20.06 29.01
CA GLY A 4 6.56 -19.30 29.87
C GLY A 4 6.81 -17.82 29.57
N ARG A 5 6.24 -17.22 28.51
CA ARG A 5 6.27 -15.75 28.36
C ARG A 5 4.99 -15.16 28.94
N SER A 6 5.12 -14.38 30.01
CA SER A 6 4.02 -13.57 30.55
C SER A 6 3.39 -12.73 29.43
N MET A 7 2.14 -12.99 29.11
CA MET A 7 1.35 -12.24 28.11
C MET A 7 0.83 -10.91 28.67
N GLU A 8 1.42 -10.38 29.75
CA GLU A 8 0.98 -9.10 30.34
C GLU A 8 1.03 -7.93 29.36
N TRP A 9 1.99 -7.93 28.43
CA TRP A 9 2.06 -6.92 27.37
C TRP A 9 0.83 -6.93 26.45
N VAL A 10 0.18 -8.08 26.26
CA VAL A 10 -1.03 -8.18 25.42
C VAL A 10 -2.16 -7.35 26.03
N LYS A 11 -2.23 -7.27 27.37
CA LYS A 11 -3.24 -6.48 28.07
C LYS A 11 -3.08 -4.96 27.88
N SER A 12 -1.89 -4.49 27.51
CA SER A 12 -1.64 -3.07 27.23
C SER A 12 -1.78 -2.69 25.76
N VAL A 13 -2.01 -3.66 24.86
CA VAL A 13 -2.22 -3.40 23.44
C VAL A 13 -3.55 -2.67 23.24
N LYS A 14 -3.51 -1.60 22.44
CA LYS A 14 -4.70 -0.78 22.09
C LYS A 14 -5.15 -0.94 20.65
N GLY A 15 -4.25 -1.39 19.78
CA GLY A 15 -4.56 -1.62 18.38
C GLY A 15 -3.61 -2.61 17.73
N VAL A 16 -4.01 -3.10 16.56
CA VAL A 16 -3.25 -4.02 15.72
C VAL A 16 -3.28 -3.52 14.28
N ILE A 17 -2.12 -3.62 13.63
CA ILE A 17 -1.99 -3.48 12.18
C ILE A 17 -1.71 -4.87 11.64
N LEU A 18 -2.51 -5.31 10.69
CA LEU A 18 -2.38 -6.61 10.06
C LEU A 18 -1.93 -6.42 8.61
N ASP A 19 -0.87 -7.13 8.23
CA ASP A 19 -0.64 -7.45 6.82
C ASP A 19 -1.77 -8.38 6.32
N MET A 20 -1.88 -8.53 5.00
CA MET A 20 -3.03 -9.14 4.35
C MET A 20 -2.66 -10.35 3.51
N CYS A 21 -1.79 -10.20 2.51
CA CYS A 21 -1.40 -11.32 1.65
C CYS A 21 -0.41 -12.22 2.40
N GLY A 22 -0.69 -13.53 2.51
CA GLY A 22 0.09 -14.47 3.32
C GLY A 22 -0.23 -14.41 4.83
N VAL A 23 -1.12 -13.51 5.26
CA VAL A 23 -1.59 -13.41 6.65
C VAL A 23 -3.09 -13.70 6.77
N LEU A 24 -3.91 -13.02 5.97
CA LEU A 24 -5.36 -13.22 5.93
C LEU A 24 -5.81 -14.12 4.78
N TYR A 25 -5.12 -14.02 3.64
CA TYR A 25 -5.45 -14.77 2.43
C TYR A 25 -4.17 -15.07 1.63
N ASP A 26 -4.18 -16.16 0.87
CA ASP A 26 -3.13 -16.48 -0.09
C ASP A 26 -3.53 -16.00 -1.49
N SER A 27 -2.63 -15.30 -2.18
CA SER A 27 -2.83 -14.89 -3.58
C SER A 27 -2.92 -16.10 -4.52
N GLY A 28 -3.70 -15.99 -5.59
CA GLY A 28 -3.81 -17.04 -6.60
C GLY A 28 -4.86 -16.69 -7.66
N GLU A 29 -5.17 -17.65 -8.54
CA GLU A 29 -6.22 -17.49 -9.56
C GLU A 29 -7.54 -17.03 -8.95
N GLY A 30 -8.23 -16.12 -9.64
CA GLY A 30 -9.50 -15.55 -9.18
C GLY A 30 -9.37 -14.61 -7.97
N GLY A 31 -8.15 -14.16 -7.65
CA GLY A 31 -7.88 -13.24 -6.55
C GLY A 31 -7.42 -13.91 -5.25
N GLY A 32 -7.36 -15.23 -5.19
CA GLY A 32 -6.86 -15.96 -4.01
C GLY A 32 -7.94 -16.50 -3.09
N LYS A 33 -7.55 -16.99 -1.91
CA LYS A 33 -8.44 -17.64 -0.93
C LYS A 33 -8.08 -17.28 0.50
N PRO A 34 -9.06 -17.16 1.41
CA PRO A 34 -8.78 -16.98 2.84
C PRO A 34 -7.88 -18.09 3.38
N ILE A 35 -6.94 -17.70 4.24
CA ILE A 35 -6.21 -18.64 5.10
C ILE A 35 -7.22 -19.17 6.14
N PRO A 36 -7.29 -20.49 6.39
CA PRO A 36 -8.28 -21.07 7.31
C PRO A 36 -8.27 -20.41 8.70
N GLY A 37 -9.47 -20.03 9.18
CA GLY A 37 -9.64 -19.36 10.47
C GLY A 37 -9.41 -17.84 10.46
N SER A 38 -8.93 -17.26 9.35
CA SER A 38 -8.61 -15.83 9.28
C SER A 38 -9.85 -14.94 9.32
N VAL A 39 -10.94 -15.36 8.70
CA VAL A 39 -12.20 -14.59 8.70
C VAL A 39 -12.73 -14.48 10.12
N GLU A 40 -12.82 -15.59 10.84
CA GLU A 40 -13.26 -15.63 12.24
C GLU A 40 -12.29 -14.90 13.17
N ALA A 41 -10.98 -14.98 12.91
CA ALA A 41 -9.97 -14.25 13.69
C ALA A 41 -10.11 -12.73 13.51
N VAL A 42 -10.31 -12.25 12.29
CA VAL A 42 -10.56 -10.83 12.01
C VAL A 42 -11.85 -10.38 12.68
N GLU A 43 -12.94 -11.15 12.57
CA GLU A 43 -14.20 -10.81 13.24
C GLU A 43 -14.02 -10.67 14.76
N ARG A 44 -13.29 -11.60 15.38
CA ARG A 44 -12.96 -11.54 16.82
C ARG A 44 -12.11 -10.33 17.19
N LEU A 45 -11.12 -9.97 16.35
CA LEU A 45 -10.28 -8.79 16.59
C LEU A 45 -11.10 -7.50 16.48
N MET A 46 -11.92 -7.38 15.45
CA MET A 46 -12.82 -6.24 15.24
C MET A 46 -13.82 -6.09 16.40
N GLY A 47 -14.28 -7.20 16.98
CA GLY A 47 -15.18 -7.21 18.15
C GLY A 47 -14.50 -7.06 19.51
N SER A 48 -13.16 -6.99 19.58
CA SER A 48 -12.41 -7.01 20.84
C SER A 48 -12.27 -5.64 21.54
N GLY A 49 -12.68 -4.56 20.86
CA GLY A 49 -12.43 -3.18 21.31
C GLY A 49 -11.03 -2.65 20.99
N LEU A 50 -10.18 -3.46 20.33
CA LEU A 50 -8.93 -2.99 19.74
C LEU A 50 -9.20 -2.15 18.49
N ILE A 51 -8.34 -1.15 18.25
CA ILE A 51 -8.31 -0.46 16.97
C ILE A 51 -7.63 -1.38 15.96
N VAL A 52 -8.37 -1.87 14.97
CA VAL A 52 -7.84 -2.76 13.94
C VAL A 52 -7.65 -1.98 12.63
N ARG A 53 -6.47 -2.12 12.05
CA ARG A 53 -6.11 -1.58 10.73
C ARG A 53 -5.45 -2.65 9.89
N PHE A 54 -5.57 -2.53 8.58
CA PHE A 54 -4.93 -3.41 7.63
C PHE A 54 -3.97 -2.61 6.76
N CYS A 55 -2.75 -3.10 6.60
CA CYS A 55 -1.72 -2.51 5.75
C CYS A 55 -1.45 -3.46 4.60
N THR A 56 -1.30 -2.96 3.40
CA THR A 56 -1.07 -3.80 2.22
C THR A 56 -0.15 -3.10 1.23
N ASN A 57 0.73 -3.87 0.60
CA ASN A 57 1.56 -3.41 -0.52
C ASN A 57 0.84 -3.50 -1.87
N GLU A 58 -0.50 -3.49 -1.90
CA GLU A 58 -1.29 -3.52 -3.13
C GLU A 58 -1.06 -2.24 -3.95
N THR A 59 -0.54 -2.41 -5.17
CA THR A 59 -0.18 -1.30 -6.09
C THR A 59 -0.77 -1.46 -7.48
N GLN A 60 -1.57 -2.50 -7.74
CA GLN A 60 -2.22 -2.70 -9.03
C GLN A 60 -3.69 -2.24 -9.02
N ASN A 61 -4.33 -2.20 -7.85
CA ASN A 61 -5.76 -1.94 -7.71
C ASN A 61 -6.05 -0.80 -6.72
N THR A 62 -7.17 -0.10 -6.92
CA THR A 62 -7.69 0.83 -5.91
C THR A 62 -8.05 0.10 -4.61
N ARG A 63 -8.07 0.84 -3.50
CA ARG A 63 -8.51 0.30 -2.21
C ARG A 63 -9.93 -0.23 -2.25
N GLU A 64 -10.83 0.39 -3.01
CA GLU A 64 -12.22 -0.07 -3.16
C GLU A 64 -12.26 -1.45 -3.81
N LYS A 65 -11.56 -1.65 -4.93
CA LYS A 65 -11.50 -2.95 -5.62
C LYS A 65 -10.88 -4.01 -4.72
N PHE A 66 -9.83 -3.64 -4.00
CA PHE A 66 -9.14 -4.54 -3.08
C PHE A 66 -10.03 -4.94 -1.88
N VAL A 67 -10.78 -4.00 -1.30
CA VAL A 67 -11.75 -4.29 -0.24
C VAL A 67 -12.90 -5.15 -0.74
N GLN A 68 -13.44 -4.89 -1.93
CA GLN A 68 -14.49 -5.72 -2.53
C GLN A 68 -14.02 -7.17 -2.74
N LYS A 69 -12.76 -7.35 -3.14
CA LYS A 69 -12.13 -8.67 -3.24
C LYS A 69 -12.15 -9.40 -1.88
N LEU A 70 -11.77 -8.72 -0.79
CA LEU A 70 -11.78 -9.31 0.55
C LEU A 70 -13.20 -9.57 1.08
N GLN A 71 -14.16 -8.71 0.76
CA GLN A 71 -15.56 -8.93 1.11
C GLN A 71 -16.13 -10.18 0.42
N ARG A 72 -15.78 -10.44 -0.84
CA ARG A 72 -16.12 -11.70 -1.53
C ARG A 72 -15.50 -12.93 -0.87
N MET A 73 -14.41 -12.76 -0.14
CA MET A 73 -13.73 -13.78 0.64
C MET A 73 -14.35 -13.97 2.04
N GLY A 74 -15.37 -13.20 2.41
CA GLY A 74 -16.07 -13.29 3.69
C GLY A 74 -15.58 -12.32 4.77
N PHE A 75 -14.58 -11.48 4.48
CA PHE A 75 -14.10 -10.50 5.44
C PHE A 75 -15.05 -9.29 5.54
N ASN A 76 -15.50 -8.97 6.76
CA ASN A 76 -16.28 -7.75 7.02
C ASN A 76 -15.36 -6.54 7.22
N ILE A 77 -14.68 -6.13 6.14
CA ILE A 77 -13.73 -5.01 6.10
C ILE A 77 -14.29 -3.89 5.21
N THR A 78 -13.96 -2.65 5.53
CA THR A 78 -14.31 -1.46 4.75
C THR A 78 -13.05 -0.70 4.34
N VAL A 79 -13.15 0.20 3.35
CA VAL A 79 -12.03 1.02 2.84
C VAL A 79 -11.34 1.81 3.95
N SER A 80 -12.08 2.31 4.95
CA SER A 80 -11.50 3.05 6.08
C SER A 80 -10.57 2.22 6.97
N HIS A 81 -10.64 0.89 6.90
CA HIS A 81 -9.73 0.02 7.64
C HIS A 81 -8.43 -0.26 6.88
N VAL A 82 -8.39 -0.01 5.57
CA VAL A 82 -7.28 -0.43 4.69
C VAL A 82 -6.40 0.76 4.32
N PHE A 83 -5.11 0.58 4.58
CA PHE A 83 -4.03 1.50 4.28
C PHE A 83 -3.18 0.86 3.17
N SER A 84 -3.00 1.60 2.09
CA SER A 84 -2.22 1.19 0.92
C SER A 84 -1.32 2.34 0.44
N PRO A 85 -0.35 2.07 -0.44
CA PRO A 85 0.65 3.04 -0.88
C PRO A 85 0.09 4.27 -1.60
N ALA A 86 -0.88 4.08 -2.49
CA ALA A 86 -1.36 5.16 -3.36
C ALA A 86 -1.90 6.38 -2.59
N PRO A 87 -2.80 6.24 -1.60
CA PRO A 87 -3.25 7.35 -0.76
C PRO A 87 -2.13 8.08 -0.01
N ALA A 88 -1.13 7.34 0.48
CA ALA A 88 0.02 7.93 1.15
C ALA A 88 0.84 8.79 0.18
N LEU A 89 1.05 8.31 -1.05
CA LEU A 89 1.70 9.09 -2.10
C LEU A 89 0.91 10.34 -2.49
N LEU A 90 -0.41 10.24 -2.66
CA LEU A 90 -1.25 11.39 -3.02
C LEU A 90 -1.13 12.53 -2.01
N ARG A 91 -1.01 12.20 -0.72
CA ARG A 91 -0.74 13.18 0.34
C ARG A 91 0.61 13.87 0.11
N ILE A 92 1.68 13.12 -0.18
CA ILE A 92 3.01 13.67 -0.46
C ILE A 92 3.00 14.58 -1.70
N LEU A 93 2.36 14.13 -2.79
CA LEU A 93 2.24 14.91 -4.02
C LEU A 93 1.54 16.25 -3.77
N ARG A 94 0.45 16.23 -3.00
CA ARG A 94 -0.29 17.45 -2.63
C ARG A 94 0.51 18.38 -1.74
N GLU A 95 1.12 17.86 -0.68
CA GLU A 95 1.91 18.64 0.29
C GLU A 95 3.13 19.31 -0.37
N ARG A 96 3.71 18.67 -1.39
CA ARG A 96 4.89 19.17 -2.11
C ARG A 96 4.56 19.89 -3.42
N GLY A 97 3.28 19.97 -3.82
CA GLY A 97 2.86 20.57 -5.08
C GLY A 97 3.45 19.88 -6.32
N LEU A 98 3.60 18.55 -6.27
CA LEU A 98 4.19 17.74 -7.34
C LEU A 98 3.13 17.25 -8.33
N GLN A 99 3.50 17.18 -9.59
CA GLN A 99 2.72 16.61 -10.69
C GLN A 99 3.46 15.37 -11.21
N PRO A 100 2.87 14.17 -11.10
CA PRO A 100 3.58 12.95 -11.46
C PRO A 100 3.43 12.61 -12.94
N HIS A 101 4.46 12.01 -13.51
CA HIS A 101 4.33 11.07 -14.61
C HIS A 101 4.14 9.66 -14.00
N LEU A 102 3.01 9.02 -14.30
CA LEU A 102 2.63 7.74 -13.71
C LEU A 102 3.03 6.56 -14.59
N LEU A 103 3.78 5.62 -14.01
CA LEU A 103 3.99 4.27 -14.53
C LEU A 103 3.43 3.27 -13.52
N VAL A 104 2.11 3.09 -13.56
CA VAL A 104 1.35 2.23 -12.65
C VAL A 104 0.34 1.40 -13.44
N HIS A 105 -0.28 0.42 -12.80
CA HIS A 105 -1.33 -0.40 -13.40
C HIS A 105 -2.60 0.43 -13.71
N ASP A 106 -3.32 0.06 -14.77
CA ASP A 106 -4.54 0.78 -15.18
C ASP A 106 -5.63 0.75 -14.11
N ASP A 107 -5.77 -0.37 -13.38
CA ASP A 107 -6.75 -0.48 -12.31
C ASP A 107 -6.45 0.39 -11.09
N LEU A 108 -5.23 0.94 -10.97
CA LEU A 108 -4.85 1.87 -9.91
C LEU A 108 -5.11 3.34 -10.31
N MET A 109 -5.22 3.65 -11.61
CA MET A 109 -5.29 5.03 -12.12
C MET A 109 -6.38 5.88 -11.46
N ALA A 110 -7.51 5.28 -11.10
CA ALA A 110 -8.63 5.98 -10.45
C ALA A 110 -8.29 6.53 -9.04
N GLU A 111 -7.27 6.00 -8.35
CA GLU A 111 -6.78 6.63 -7.09
C GLU A 111 -6.19 8.03 -7.36
N PHE A 112 -5.72 8.29 -8.58
CA PHE A 112 -5.10 9.56 -8.98
C PHE A 112 -6.09 10.55 -9.62
N ASP A 113 -7.40 10.29 -9.56
CA ASP A 113 -8.42 11.21 -10.06
C ASP A 113 -8.30 12.58 -9.36
N GLY A 114 -8.19 13.65 -10.16
CA GLY A 114 -8.02 15.02 -9.67
C GLY A 114 -6.57 15.42 -9.36
N VAL A 115 -5.58 14.57 -9.68
CA VAL A 115 -4.16 14.94 -9.65
C VAL A 115 -3.78 15.62 -10.97
N GLU A 116 -3.15 16.79 -10.89
CA GLU A 116 -2.58 17.49 -12.06
C GLU A 116 -1.34 16.74 -12.59
N MET A 117 -1.31 16.47 -13.90
CA MET A 117 -0.23 15.71 -14.56
C MET A 117 0.23 16.34 -15.88
N THR A 118 -0.15 17.60 -16.14
CA THR A 118 0.08 18.28 -17.42
C THR A 118 1.54 18.69 -17.62
N SER A 119 2.27 18.96 -16.52
CA SER A 119 3.69 19.30 -16.55
C SER A 119 4.45 18.49 -15.47
N PRO A 120 4.76 17.20 -15.75
CA PRO A 120 5.37 16.32 -14.76
C PRO A 120 6.69 16.86 -14.20
N ASN A 121 6.82 16.86 -12.87
CA ASN A 121 8.03 17.24 -12.14
C ASN A 121 8.52 16.14 -11.18
N CYS A 122 7.88 14.97 -11.22
CA CYS A 122 8.35 13.74 -10.61
C CYS A 122 7.85 12.54 -11.41
N VAL A 123 8.43 11.36 -11.16
CA VAL A 123 7.96 10.09 -11.68
C VAL A 123 7.47 9.20 -10.54
N VAL A 124 6.39 8.48 -10.76
CA VAL A 124 5.85 7.47 -9.84
C VAL A 124 5.84 6.15 -10.55
N ILE A 125 6.48 5.13 -9.96
CA ILE A 125 6.48 3.77 -10.46
C ILE A 125 5.80 2.86 -9.43
N GLY A 126 4.87 2.03 -9.89
CA GLY A 126 4.30 0.92 -9.12
C GLY A 126 4.43 -0.37 -9.90
N ASP A 127 3.80 -1.44 -9.42
CA ASP A 127 3.61 -2.62 -10.25
C ASP A 127 2.67 -2.26 -11.42
N ALA A 128 3.24 -2.16 -12.62
CA ALA A 128 2.53 -1.69 -13.80
C ALA A 128 2.10 -2.83 -14.74
N ALA A 129 2.35 -4.10 -14.39
CA ALA A 129 2.07 -5.28 -15.23
C ALA A 129 2.43 -5.06 -16.72
N GLU A 130 1.47 -5.19 -17.66
CA GLU A 130 1.73 -5.02 -19.10
C GLU A 130 2.19 -3.60 -19.47
N ARG A 131 1.90 -2.59 -18.63
CA ARG A 131 2.39 -1.22 -18.83
C ARG A 131 3.86 -1.07 -18.51
N PHE A 132 4.51 -2.04 -17.87
CA PHE A 132 5.95 -2.05 -17.66
C PHE A 132 6.70 -2.43 -18.95
N SER A 133 6.44 -1.67 -20.02
CA SER A 133 7.03 -1.83 -21.34
C SER A 133 8.28 -0.96 -21.49
N TYR A 134 9.18 -1.34 -22.41
CA TYR A 134 10.36 -0.54 -22.72
C TYR A 134 10.00 0.91 -23.10
N GLN A 135 8.93 1.08 -23.88
CA GLN A 135 8.46 2.40 -24.28
C GLN A 135 8.07 3.25 -23.06
N ASN A 136 7.21 2.74 -22.19
CA ASN A 136 6.73 3.50 -21.03
C ASN A 136 7.85 3.75 -20.01
N LEU A 137 8.76 2.80 -19.84
CA LEU A 137 9.97 2.99 -19.03
C LEU A 137 10.86 4.09 -19.60
N ASN A 138 11.05 4.12 -20.92
CA ASN A 138 11.87 5.13 -21.57
C ASN A 138 11.22 6.53 -21.53
N GLU A 139 9.89 6.61 -21.59
CA GLU A 139 9.14 7.86 -21.36
C GLU A 139 9.34 8.36 -19.93
N ALA A 140 9.16 7.50 -18.92
CA ALA A 140 9.39 7.83 -17.52
C ALA A 140 10.85 8.24 -17.25
N PHE A 141 11.81 7.51 -17.82
CA PHE A 141 13.23 7.87 -17.75
C PHE A 141 13.52 9.22 -18.42
N GLY A 142 12.93 9.47 -19.59
CA GLY A 142 13.02 10.74 -20.31
C GLY A 142 12.54 11.93 -19.47
N VAL A 143 11.47 11.77 -18.71
CA VAL A 143 11.01 12.77 -17.73
C VAL A 143 12.11 13.01 -16.69
N LEU A 144 12.61 11.96 -16.02
CA LEU A 144 13.62 12.11 -14.96
C LEU A 144 14.87 12.87 -15.43
N ILE A 145 15.45 12.50 -16.57
CA ILE A 145 16.67 13.13 -17.07
C ILE A 145 16.45 14.55 -17.61
N GLY A 146 15.19 14.92 -17.90
CA GLY A 146 14.82 16.26 -18.31
C GLY A 146 14.62 17.24 -17.15
N LEU A 147 14.54 16.75 -15.92
CA LEU A 147 14.34 17.58 -14.73
C LEU A 147 15.68 18.08 -14.17
N GLU A 148 15.72 19.35 -13.76
CA GLU A 148 16.87 19.91 -13.04
C GLU A 148 17.10 19.19 -11.70
N LYS A 149 16.01 18.78 -11.05
CA LYS A 149 16.01 17.99 -9.82
C LYS A 149 15.07 16.79 -9.99
N PRO A 150 15.57 15.63 -10.45
CA PRO A 150 14.75 14.44 -10.59
C PRO A 150 14.20 13.99 -9.23
N ILE A 151 12.95 13.52 -9.24
CA ILE A 151 12.29 12.91 -8.08
C ILE A 151 11.60 11.64 -8.57
N LEU A 152 12.01 10.49 -8.05
CA LEU A 152 11.39 9.19 -8.30
C LEU A 152 10.73 8.64 -7.03
N PHE A 153 9.43 8.36 -7.11
CA PHE A 153 8.68 7.61 -6.11
C PHE A 153 8.44 6.18 -6.56
N SER A 154 8.65 5.22 -5.65
CA SER A 154 8.18 3.84 -5.81
C SER A 154 7.01 3.56 -4.88
N LEU A 155 5.92 3.00 -5.39
CA LEU A 155 4.73 2.58 -4.62
C LEU A 155 4.93 1.23 -3.90
N GLY A 156 6.08 0.58 -4.04
CA GLY A 156 6.40 -0.66 -3.34
C GLY A 156 7.91 -0.86 -3.14
N GLN A 157 8.25 -1.83 -2.31
CA GLN A 157 9.62 -2.34 -2.13
C GLN A 157 9.63 -3.86 -2.33
N GLY A 158 10.23 -4.33 -3.42
CA GLY A 158 10.60 -5.73 -3.57
C GLY A 158 11.90 -6.03 -2.82
N PRO A 159 12.01 -7.13 -2.04
CA PRO A 159 13.26 -7.55 -1.39
C PRO A 159 14.44 -7.78 -2.35
N SER A 160 14.16 -7.95 -3.64
CA SER A 160 15.15 -8.15 -4.71
C SER A 160 15.65 -6.86 -5.36
N ASP A 161 15.01 -5.72 -5.10
CA ASP A 161 15.31 -4.44 -5.77
C ASP A 161 16.37 -3.62 -5.02
N GLU A 162 16.78 -4.08 -3.84
CA GLU A 162 17.65 -3.36 -2.90
C GLU A 162 19.13 -3.25 -3.32
N HIS A 163 19.57 -3.94 -4.38
CA HIS A 163 20.99 -4.04 -4.70
C HIS A 163 21.35 -3.64 -6.13
N HIS A 164 20.73 -2.59 -6.68
CA HIS A 164 21.35 -1.92 -7.84
C HIS A 164 22.49 -1.00 -7.37
N PRO A 165 23.74 -1.19 -7.85
CA PRO A 165 24.90 -0.49 -7.31
C PRO A 165 24.88 1.04 -7.52
N SER A 166 24.02 1.55 -8.42
CA SER A 166 23.99 2.96 -8.81
C SER A 166 22.61 3.62 -8.90
N VAL A 167 21.51 2.89 -8.69
CA VAL A 167 20.14 3.44 -8.88
C VAL A 167 19.35 3.19 -7.60
N LYS A 168 18.86 4.26 -6.97
CA LYS A 168 18.01 4.22 -5.78
C LYS A 168 16.83 5.16 -6.02
N ALA A 169 15.64 4.79 -5.54
CA ALA A 169 14.51 5.71 -5.51
C ALA A 169 14.79 6.83 -4.48
N ASP A 170 14.29 8.04 -4.76
CA ASP A 170 14.48 9.19 -3.86
C ASP A 170 13.54 9.14 -2.65
N ALA A 171 12.43 8.42 -2.78
CA ALA A 171 11.49 8.16 -1.70
C ALA A 171 10.64 6.90 -1.97
N HIS A 172 10.18 6.29 -0.88
CA HIS A 172 9.19 5.21 -0.87
C HIS A 172 7.96 5.67 -0.11
N THR A 173 6.80 5.12 -0.45
CA THR A 173 5.60 5.25 0.36
C THR A 173 5.72 4.43 1.64
N ASP A 174 5.47 5.07 2.79
CA ASP A 174 5.40 4.43 4.10
C ASP A 174 3.92 4.36 4.54
N ASP A 175 3.20 3.41 3.95
CA ASP A 175 1.81 3.12 4.31
C ASP A 175 1.67 2.59 5.74
N LEU A 176 2.73 1.95 6.26
CA LEU A 176 2.81 1.53 7.66
C LEU A 176 2.83 2.74 8.60
N ALA A 177 3.64 3.77 8.34
CA ALA A 177 3.62 5.01 9.12
C ALA A 177 2.25 5.69 9.06
N ALA A 178 1.59 5.72 7.90
CA ALA A 178 0.23 6.26 7.79
C ALA A 178 -0.79 5.45 8.62
N ALA A 179 -0.66 4.12 8.63
CA ALA A 179 -1.50 3.24 9.45
C ALA A 179 -1.22 3.43 10.96
N VAL A 180 0.04 3.62 11.35
CA VAL A 180 0.45 3.93 12.73
C VAL A 180 -0.08 5.30 13.17
N ASP A 181 0.06 6.34 12.35
CA ASP A 181 -0.49 7.67 12.64
C ASP A 181 -2.01 7.59 12.86
N ALA A 182 -2.72 6.84 12.01
CA ALA A 182 -4.16 6.63 12.18
C ALA A 182 -4.51 5.85 13.47
N LEU A 183 -3.65 4.93 13.93
CA LEU A 183 -3.82 4.29 15.24
C LEU A 183 -3.62 5.29 16.38
N LEU A 184 -2.60 6.15 16.30
CA LEU A 184 -2.21 7.07 17.38
C LEU A 184 -3.14 8.29 17.51
N ILE A 185 -3.76 8.74 16.42
CA ILE A 185 -4.70 9.89 16.40
C ILE A 185 -6.10 9.48 16.91
N SER A 186 -6.42 8.18 16.95
CA SER A 186 -7.72 7.67 17.42
C SER A 186 -7.97 7.86 18.93
N ASP A 187 -6.96 8.32 19.69
CA ASP A 187 -6.99 8.58 21.13
C ASP A 187 -7.15 10.08 21.50
N LEU A 188 -7.63 10.93 20.58
CA LEU A 188 -7.99 12.35 20.84
C LEU A 188 -9.47 12.65 20.59
#